data_AF-A8Y9P9-F1
#
_entry.id   AF-A8Y9P9-F1
#
_cell.length_a   1.000
_cell.length_b   1.000
_cell.length_c   1.000
_cell.angle_alpha   90.00
_cell.angle_beta   90.00
_cell.angle_gamma   90.00
#
_symmetry.space_group_name_H-M   'P 1'
#
loop_
_entity.id
_entity.type
_entity.pdbx_description
1 polymer ?
#
loop_
_entity_poly.entity_id
_entity_poly.type
_entity_poly.pdbx_seq_one_letter_code
_entity_poly.pdbx_strand_id
1 'polypeptide(L)' 'MHKTNRRTEKLYERGLQLITRSKKKMKQKLVKIIDKILLRKRSLIETVNDELKNICQIEHSRHRSVWNFLVNLFAGLI' A
#
# COMPACT_ATOMS: atom_id res chain seq x y z
N MET A 1 -22.95 3.09 -18.97
CA MET A 1 -22.96 3.49 -17.54
C MET A 1 -22.09 2.56 -16.70
N HIS A 2 -20.90 3.04 -16.31
CA HIS A 2 -20.00 2.32 -15.43
C HIS A 2 -20.62 2.20 -14.03
N LYS A 3 -20.95 0.99 -13.58
CA LYS A 3 -21.16 0.71 -12.14
C LYS A 3 -19.79 0.75 -11.46
N THR A 4 -19.20 1.93 -11.34
CA THR A 4 -18.07 2.17 -10.47
C THR A 4 -18.65 2.33 -9.08
N ASN A 5 -18.11 1.62 -8.09
CA ASN A 5 -18.62 1.71 -6.73
C ASN A 5 -18.42 3.16 -6.25
N ARG A 6 -19.46 3.81 -5.72
CA ARG A 6 -19.42 5.21 -5.21
C ARG A 6 -18.19 5.52 -4.34
N ARG A 7 -17.64 4.53 -3.65
CA ARG A 7 -16.41 4.64 -2.84
C ARG A 7 -15.14 4.84 -3.69
N THR A 8 -15.01 4.15 -4.81
CA THR A 8 -13.84 4.32 -5.69
C THR A 8 -13.85 5.67 -6.39
N GLU A 9 -15.02 6.22 -6.68
CA GLU A 9 -15.16 7.56 -7.28
C GLU A 9 -14.73 8.64 -6.28
N LYS A 10 -15.24 8.59 -5.05
CA LYS A 10 -14.84 9.50 -3.96
C LYS A 10 -13.34 9.47 -3.65
N LEU A 11 -12.71 8.29 -3.76
CA LEU A 11 -11.27 8.16 -3.57
C LEU A 11 -10.50 8.73 -4.75
N TYR A 12 -10.98 8.50 -5.97
CA TYR A 12 -10.37 9.04 -7.18
C TYR A 12 -10.43 10.57 -7.23
N GLU A 13 -11.54 11.18 -6.80
CA GLU A 13 -11.67 12.64 -6.62
C GLU A 13 -10.62 13.22 -5.65
N ARG A 14 -10.15 12.40 -4.70
CA ARG A 14 -9.07 12.76 -3.76
C ARG A 14 -7.68 12.41 -4.28
N GLY A 15 -7.55 11.98 -5.54
CA GLY A 15 -6.29 11.53 -6.13
C GLY A 15 -5.83 10.13 -5.67
N LEU A 16 -6.69 9.38 -4.97
CA LEU A 16 -6.35 8.06 -4.45
C LEU A 16 -6.91 6.95 -5.35
N GLN A 17 -6.01 6.13 -5.92
CA GLN A 17 -6.39 4.96 -6.70
C GLN A 17 -6.51 3.72 -5.80
N LEU A 18 -7.67 3.06 -5.83
CA LEU A 18 -7.88 1.84 -5.07
C LEU A 18 -7.34 0.61 -5.83
N ILE A 19 -6.41 -0.12 -5.21
CA ILE A 19 -5.84 -1.37 -5.75
C ILE A 19 -6.34 -2.56 -4.90
N THR A 20 -7.12 -3.47 -5.51
CA THR A 20 -7.72 -4.63 -4.83
C THR A 20 -7.67 -5.89 -5.68
N ARG A 21 -7.66 -7.07 -5.03
CA ARG A 21 -7.81 -8.35 -5.73
C ARG A 21 -9.19 -8.44 -6.40
N SER A 22 -9.23 -9.02 -7.60
CA SER A 22 -10.47 -9.26 -8.32
C SER A 22 -11.35 -10.25 -7.55
N LYS A 23 -12.61 -9.89 -7.28
CA LYS A 23 -13.61 -10.76 -6.65
C LYS A 23 -14.61 -11.25 -7.69
N LYS A 24 -15.19 -12.43 -7.47
CA LYS A 24 -16.13 -13.11 -8.41
C LYS A 24 -17.34 -12.26 -8.87
N LYS A 25 -17.78 -11.26 -8.09
CA LYS A 25 -18.87 -10.32 -8.45
C LYS A 25 -18.39 -8.99 -9.07
N MET A 26 -17.08 -8.81 -9.28
CA MET A 26 -16.54 -7.59 -9.88
C MET A 26 -16.51 -7.71 -11.40
N LYS A 27 -16.88 -6.62 -12.09
CA LYS A 27 -16.71 -6.54 -13.53
C LYS A 27 -15.22 -6.65 -13.87
N GLN A 28 -14.88 -7.46 -14.87
CA GLN A 28 -13.51 -7.60 -15.38
C GLN A 28 -13.01 -6.20 -15.77
N LYS A 29 -11.92 -5.75 -15.12
CA LYS A 29 -11.20 -4.54 -15.49
C LYS A 29 -9.75 -4.93 -15.81
N LEU A 30 -9.14 -4.27 -16.78
CA LEU A 30 -7.70 -4.40 -16.98
C LEU A 30 -6.99 -3.91 -15.71
N VAL A 31 -6.21 -4.79 -15.10
CA VAL A 31 -5.34 -4.47 -13.95
C VAL A 31 -3.95 -4.22 -14.51
N LYS A 32 -3.31 -3.12 -14.12
CA LYS A 32 -1.93 -2.84 -14.52
C LYS A 32 -1.02 -3.95 -13.99
N ILE A 33 0.04 -4.29 -14.72
CA ILE A 33 1.00 -5.34 -14.31
C ILE A 33 1.62 -5.00 -12.95
N ILE A 34 1.91 -3.71 -12.74
CA ILE A 34 2.42 -3.17 -11.47
C ILE A 34 1.44 -3.45 -10.32
N ASP A 35 0.15 -3.13 -10.50
CA ASP A 35 -0.89 -3.40 -9.50
C ASP A 35 -0.98 -4.90 -9.17
N LYS A 36 -0.79 -5.77 -10.17
CA LYS A 36 -0.78 -7.23 -10.00
C LYS A 36 0.43 -7.69 -9.18
N ILE A 37 1.61 -7.11 -9.40
CA ILE A 37 2.82 -7.38 -8.62
C ILE A 37 2.66 -6.90 -7.17
N LEU A 38 2.14 -5.68 -6.96
CA LEU A 38 1.86 -5.13 -5.64
C LEU A 38 0.88 -6.03 -4.86
N LEU A 39 -0.20 -6.50 -5.51
CA LEU A 39 -1.16 -7.42 -4.88
C LEU A 39 -0.57 -8.80 -4.54
N ARG A 40 0.49 -9.22 -5.24
CA ARG A 40 1.21 -10.46 -4.97
C ARG A 40 2.21 -10.29 -3.81
N LYS A 41 2.87 -9.14 -3.73
CA LYS A 41 3.82 -8.78 -2.65
C LYS A 41 3.14 -8.11 -1.44
N ARG A 42 1.80 -8.05 -1.41
CA ARG A 42 1.03 -7.37 -0.37
C ARG A 42 1.43 -7.79 1.06
N SER A 43 1.68 -9.08 1.28
CA SER A 43 2.15 -9.59 2.57
C SER A 43 3.44 -8.91 3.04
N LEU A 44 4.43 -8.75 2.15
CA LEU A 44 5.69 -8.08 2.47
C LEU A 44 5.48 -6.59 2.72
N ILE A 45 4.62 -5.95 1.94
CA ILE A 45 4.29 -4.53 2.10
C ILE A 45 3.57 -4.29 3.44
N GLU A 46 2.64 -5.17 3.82
CA GLU A 46 1.95 -5.13 5.11
C GLU A 46 2.93 -5.36 6.27
N THR A 47 3.80 -6.38 6.19
CA THR A 47 4.83 -6.62 7.20
C THR A 47 5.78 -5.43 7.35
N VAL A 48 6.28 -4.86 6.25
CA VAL A 48 7.15 -3.66 6.31
C VAL A 48 6.40 -2.48 6.91
N ASN A 49 5.12 -2.30 6.58
CA ASN A 49 4.32 -1.22 7.13
C ASN A 49 4.01 -1.40 8.63
N ASP A 50 3.80 -2.63 9.08
CA ASP A 50 3.60 -2.95 10.50
C ASP A 50 4.90 -2.81 11.30
N GLU A 51 6.03 -3.26 10.75
CA GLU A 51 7.38 -3.01 11.29
C GLU A 51 7.68 -1.51 11.37
N LEU A 52 7.34 -0.75 10.33
CA LEU A 52 7.48 0.71 10.33
C LEU A 52 6.63 1.36 11.41
N LYS A 53 5.38 0.92 11.62
CA LYS A 53 4.55 1.42 12.73
C LYS A 53 5.15 1.09 14.10
N ASN A 54 5.66 -0.13 14.27
CA ASN A 54 6.25 -0.63 15.50
C ASN A 54 7.55 0.11 15.85
N ILE A 55 8.48 0.22 14.88
CA ILE A 55 9.79 0.87 15.06
C ILE A 55 9.66 2.38 15.13
N CYS A 56 8.85 2.99 14.26
CA CYS A 56 8.70 4.44 14.21
C CYS A 56 7.69 4.97 15.25
N GLN A 57 7.13 4.11 16.11
CA GLN A 57 6.13 4.43 17.15
C GLN A 57 5.08 5.44 16.65
N ILE A 58 4.60 5.22 15.42
CA ILE A 58 3.76 6.18 14.70
C ILE A 58 2.44 6.42 15.46
N GLU A 59 1.99 5.43 16.25
CA GLU A 59 0.83 5.55 17.12
C GLU A 59 1.10 6.32 18.43
N HIS A 60 2.33 6.37 18.97
CA HIS A 60 2.56 6.83 20.35
C HIS A 60 3.54 7.99 20.57
N SER A 61 4.43 8.37 19.66
CA SER A 61 5.18 9.63 19.82
C SER A 61 5.96 10.05 18.59
N ARG A 62 5.67 11.28 18.13
CA ARG A 62 6.60 12.23 17.48
C ARG A 62 7.79 11.61 16.72
N HIS A 63 7.59 11.33 15.43
CA HIS A 63 8.56 11.46 14.33
C HIS A 63 10.04 11.07 14.61
N ARG A 64 10.32 9.85 15.10
CA ARG A 64 11.71 9.36 15.20
C ARG A 64 12.16 8.69 13.88
N SER A 65 12.41 9.53 12.87
CA SER A 65 13.17 9.30 11.63
C SER A 65 13.13 7.90 10.97
N VAL A 66 12.19 7.72 10.02
CA VAL A 66 12.16 6.59 9.05
C VAL A 66 13.48 6.44 8.28
N TRP A 67 14.21 7.53 8.10
CA TRP A 67 15.48 7.56 7.37
C TRP A 67 16.57 6.73 8.04
N ASN A 68 16.60 6.66 9.37
CA ASN A 68 17.63 5.89 10.09
C ASN A 68 17.45 4.37 9.88
N PHE A 69 16.21 3.89 9.78
CA PHE A 69 15.92 2.49 9.45
C PHE A 69 16.36 2.13 8.03
N LEU A 70 16.04 2.98 7.05
CA LEU A 70 16.45 2.77 5.67
C LEU A 70 17.98 2.75 5.53
N VAL A 71 18.68 3.68 6.21
CA VAL A 71 20.15 3.70 6.22
C VAL A 71 20.71 2.41 6.82
N ASN A 72 20.15 1.91 7.92
CA ASN A 72 20.60 0.64 8.51
C ASN A 72 20.31 -0.58 7.62
N LEU A 73 19.17 -0.59 6.92
CA LEU A 73 18.82 -1.64 5.96
C LEU A 73 19.76 -1.64 4.75
N PHE A 74 20.10 -0.47 4.20
CA PHE A 74 21.07 -0.35 3.12
C PHE A 74 22.48 -0.69 3.58
N ALA A 75 22.86 -0.31 4.81
CA ALA A 75 24.16 -0.63 5.39
C ALA A 75 24.35 -2.12 5.65
N GLY A 76 23.29 -2.88 5.96
CA GLY A 76 23.35 -4.33 6.10
C GLY A 76 23.26 -5.12 4.78
N LEU A 77 22.98 -4.43 3.67
CA LEU A 77 22.91 -5.03 2.33
C LEU A 77 24.20 -4.81 1.51
N ILE A 78 25.14 -4.02 2.05
CA ILE A 78 26.48 -3.76 1.51
C ILE A 78 27.50 -4.64 2.23
#